data_AF-A0AA48M1K2-F1
#
_entry.id   AF-A0AA48M1K2-F1
#
_cell.length_a   1.000
_cell.length_b   1.000
_cell.length_c   1.000
_cell.angle_alpha   90.00
_cell.angle_beta   90.00
_cell.angle_gamma   90.00
#
_symmetry.space_group_name_H-M   'P 1'
#
loop_
_entity.id
_entity.type
_entity.pdbx_description
1 polymer ?
#
loop_
_entity_poly.entity_id
_entity_poly.type
_entity_poly.pdbx_seq_one_letter_code
_entity_poly.pdbx_strand_id
1 'polypeptide(L)'
;MALADEITITFDGERITLRPTLRAAMRLERRFDGFDDLIRGVVDQNISVMSALVEETAEYPRNNLGDFLAYDCRKPMAYKVAGLVEPLMALVMSLAGVDLDNLEDVIDSEVEKTPFAEHHTRLFKVATGWLGWAPEDAWNATPGEIKAAYEGRLDMLKAIFGGGEEKSPAITEDAFAAFMRARAK
;
A
#
# COMPACT_ATOMS: atom_id res chain seq x y z
N MET A 1 -15.36 7.79 -0.43
CA MET A 1 -14.43 6.67 -0.60
C MET A 1 -13.14 7.27 -1.15
N ALA A 2 -12.21 7.63 -0.27
CA ALA A 2 -10.95 8.23 -0.67
C ALA A 2 -9.93 7.10 -0.84
N LEU A 3 -9.71 6.66 -2.07
CA LEU A 3 -8.76 5.56 -2.38
C LEU A 3 -7.29 5.93 -2.09
N ALA A 4 -7.05 7.21 -1.79
CA ALA A 4 -5.83 7.76 -1.24
C ALA A 4 -6.01 7.96 0.26
N ASP A 5 -6.06 6.87 1.04
CA ASP A 5 -6.14 6.98 2.50
C ASP A 5 -4.79 7.44 3.05
N GLU A 6 -4.63 8.75 2.99
CA GLU A 6 -3.68 9.50 3.77
C GLU A 6 -4.01 9.30 5.26
N ILE A 7 -3.10 8.66 5.97
CA ILE A 7 -3.29 8.35 7.38
C ILE A 7 -2.83 9.56 8.17
N THR A 8 -3.81 10.26 8.72
CA THR A 8 -3.57 11.42 9.57
C THR A 8 -3.59 10.99 11.03
N ILE A 9 -2.42 11.01 11.67
CA ILE A 9 -2.29 10.79 13.10
C ILE A 9 -2.38 12.15 13.78
N THR A 10 -3.42 12.34 14.60
CA THR A 10 -3.55 13.54 15.44
C THR A 10 -3.39 13.15 16.90
N PHE A 11 -2.43 13.75 17.59
CA PHE A 11 -2.20 13.53 19.01
C PHE A 11 -1.91 14.86 19.70
N ASP A 12 -2.75 15.21 20.69
CA ASP A 12 -2.59 16.39 21.55
C ASP A 12 -2.32 17.73 20.82
N GLY A 13 -2.90 17.88 19.63
CA GLY A 13 -2.82 19.10 18.82
C GLY A 13 -1.70 19.10 17.77
N GLU A 14 -0.78 18.13 17.82
CA GLU A 14 0.17 17.88 16.74
C GLU A 14 -0.42 16.89 15.74
N ARG A 15 -0.07 17.05 14.47
CA ARG A 15 -0.56 16.19 13.39
C ARG A 15 0.59 15.73 12.52
N ILE A 16 0.66 14.41 12.30
CA ILE A 16 1.49 13.82 11.26
C ILE A 16 0.58 13.26 10.18
N THR A 17 0.95 13.57 8.94
CA THR A 17 0.31 13.06 7.74
C THR A 17 1.23 12.03 7.07
N LEU A 18 0.70 10.82 6.88
CA LEU A 18 1.43 9.67 6.34
C LEU A 18 0.77 9.16 5.05
N ARG A 19 1.58 8.94 4.01
CA ARG A 19 1.15 8.38 2.74
C ARG A 19 1.80 7.00 2.50
N PRO A 20 1.01 5.92 2.38
CA PRO A 20 1.53 4.57 2.17
C PRO A 20 1.91 4.33 0.69
N THR A 21 2.98 4.98 0.24
CA THR A 21 3.44 4.87 -1.16
C THR A 21 4.06 3.49 -1.45
N LEU A 22 4.01 3.06 -2.71
CA LEU A 22 4.64 1.82 -3.15
C LEU A 22 6.15 1.83 -2.90
N ARG A 23 6.79 3.01 -3.05
CA ARG A 23 8.21 3.21 -2.71
C ARG A 23 8.49 2.95 -1.23
N ALA A 24 7.66 3.49 -0.34
CA ALA A 24 7.80 3.28 1.10
C ALA A 24 7.65 1.79 1.46
N ALA A 25 6.64 1.12 0.88
CA ALA A 25 6.39 -0.30 1.12
C ALA A 25 7.63 -1.16 0.80
N MET A 26 8.23 -0.99 -0.37
CA MET A 26 9.42 -1.75 -0.78
C MET A 26 10.66 -1.45 0.06
N ARG A 27 10.83 -0.20 0.52
CA ARG A 27 11.98 0.17 1.37
C ARG A 27 11.86 -0.41 2.77
N LEU A 28 10.67 -0.32 3.36
CA LEU A 28 10.37 -0.87 4.68
C LEU A 28 10.49 -2.39 4.68
N GLU A 29 9.94 -3.06 3.67
CA GLU A 29 10.08 -4.51 3.52
C GLU A 29 11.56 -4.93 3.51
N ARG A 30 12.38 -4.28 2.68
CA ARG A 30 13.82 -4.59 2.59
C ARG A 30 14.59 -4.27 3.86
N ARG A 31 14.14 -3.27 4.63
CA ARG A 31 14.80 -2.84 5.87
C ARG A 31 14.52 -3.79 7.03
N PHE A 32 13.34 -4.40 7.08
CA PHE A 32 12.88 -5.22 8.19
C PHE A 32 12.64 -6.70 7.82
N ASP A 33 13.11 -7.12 6.64
CA ASP A 33 12.98 -8.50 6.13
C ASP A 33 11.54 -9.01 6.04
N GLY A 34 10.61 -8.10 5.73
CA GLY A 34 9.19 -8.40 5.55
C GLY A 34 8.25 -7.61 6.46
N PHE A 35 6.95 -7.83 6.24
CA PHE A 35 5.88 -7.14 6.97
C PHE A 35 5.56 -7.76 8.32
N ASP A 36 5.88 -9.04 8.54
CA ASP A 36 5.64 -9.71 9.82
C ASP A 36 6.41 -9.03 10.97
N ASP A 37 7.67 -8.66 10.72
CA ASP A 37 8.50 -7.98 11.70
C ASP A 37 8.12 -6.51 11.86
N LEU A 38 7.56 -5.87 10.83
CA LEU A 38 6.91 -4.56 10.97
C LEU A 38 5.69 -4.65 11.90
N ILE A 39 4.78 -5.59 11.65
CA ILE A 39 3.57 -5.81 12.45
C ILE A 39 3.95 -6.06 13.92
N ARG A 40 4.88 -7.00 14.17
CA ARG A 40 5.38 -7.28 15.51
C ARG A 40 6.00 -6.04 16.14
N GLY A 41 6.84 -5.33 15.41
CA GLY A 41 7.47 -4.10 15.89
C GLY A 41 6.48 -3.01 16.29
N VAL A 42 5.36 -2.87 15.58
CA VAL A 42 4.29 -1.95 15.96
C VAL A 42 3.56 -2.42 17.22
N VAL A 43 3.18 -3.70 17.31
CA VAL A 43 2.49 -4.27 18.48
C VAL A 43 3.35 -4.17 19.74
N ASP A 44 4.64 -4.48 19.61
CA ASP A 44 5.63 -4.42 20.69
C ASP A 44 6.06 -2.98 21.03
N GLN A 45 5.48 -1.97 20.35
CA GLN A 45 5.78 -0.56 20.57
C GLN A 45 7.27 -0.23 20.38
N ASN A 46 7.92 -0.91 19.43
CA ASN A 46 9.31 -0.68 19.09
C ASN A 46 9.47 0.66 18.38
N ILE A 47 9.98 1.65 19.11
CA ILE A 47 10.18 3.02 18.63
C ILE A 47 11.02 3.07 17.35
N SER A 48 11.98 2.16 17.16
CA SER A 48 12.82 2.15 15.95
C SER A 48 12.01 1.77 14.71
N VAL A 49 11.07 0.81 14.86
CA VAL A 49 10.16 0.39 13.79
C VAL A 49 9.13 1.49 13.52
N MET A 50 8.54 2.04 14.57
CA MET A 50 7.55 3.13 14.45
C MET A 50 8.17 4.39 13.82
N SER A 51 9.41 4.75 14.19
CA SER A 51 10.12 5.89 13.59
C SER A 51 10.40 5.64 12.12
N ALA A 52 10.88 4.44 11.77
CA ALA A 52 11.14 4.10 10.37
C ALA A 52 9.88 4.15 9.51
N LEU A 53 8.73 3.71 10.05
CA LEU A 53 7.44 3.81 9.37
C LEU A 53 7.07 5.28 9.11
N VAL A 54 7.13 6.13 10.14
CA VAL A 54 6.86 7.56 10.01
C VAL A 54 7.81 8.23 9.03
N GLU A 55 9.11 7.95 9.11
CA GLU A 55 10.13 8.56 8.23
C GLU A 55 9.92 8.20 6.75
N GLU A 56 9.62 6.94 6.43
CA GLU A 56 9.46 6.51 5.03
C GLU A 56 8.10 6.88 4.44
N THR A 57 7.08 7.12 5.28
CA THR A 57 5.72 7.44 4.83
C THR A 57 5.30 8.88 5.07
N ALA A 58 6.10 9.67 5.77
CA ALA A 58 5.83 11.09 5.99
C ALA A 58 5.73 11.84 4.65
N GLU A 59 4.62 12.57 4.47
CA GLU A 59 4.46 13.45 3.31
C GLU A 59 5.50 14.59 3.30
N TYR A 60 5.83 15.10 4.49
CA TYR A 60 6.79 16.18 4.67
C TYR A 60 8.04 15.70 5.40
N PRO A 61 9.26 16.01 4.92
CA PRO A 61 10.53 15.57 5.51
C PRO A 61 10.78 16.00 6.97
N ARG A 62 9.96 16.90 7.52
CA ARG A 62 10.07 17.37 8.90
C ARG A 62 9.23 16.55 9.88
N ASN A 63 8.38 15.65 9.41
CA ASN A 63 7.59 14.79 10.28
C ASN A 63 8.49 13.67 10.78
N ASN A 64 9.03 13.83 11.99
CA ASN A 64 9.72 12.75 12.69
C ASN A 64 8.90 12.33 13.92
N LEU A 65 9.05 11.08 14.32
CA LEU A 65 8.32 10.54 15.46
C LEU A 65 8.79 11.18 16.79
N GLY A 66 10.07 11.55 16.88
CA GLY A 66 10.68 12.09 18.10
C GLY A 66 10.05 13.42 18.53
N ASP A 67 9.97 14.38 17.62
CA ASP A 67 9.40 15.71 17.83
C ASP A 67 7.90 15.60 18.15
N PHE A 68 7.19 14.70 17.47
CA PHE A 68 5.79 14.41 17.74
C PHE A 68 5.56 13.87 19.15
N LEU A 69 6.39 12.92 19.59
CA LEU A 69 6.33 12.39 20.95
C LEU A 69 6.78 13.41 22.00
N ALA A 70 7.68 14.33 21.65
CA ALA A 70 8.20 15.36 22.55
C ALA A 70 7.23 16.53 22.75
N TYR A 71 6.26 16.73 21.85
CA TYR A 71 5.39 17.91 21.81
C TYR A 71 4.63 18.18 23.13
N ASP A 72 4.01 17.17 23.74
CA ASP A 72 3.31 17.34 25.03
C ASP A 72 3.96 16.54 26.17
N CYS A 73 4.72 17.20 27.03
CA CYS A 73 5.38 16.55 28.17
C CYS A 73 4.43 16.13 29.31
N ARG A 74 3.14 16.47 29.27
CA ARG A 74 2.18 16.21 30.35
C ARG A 74 1.70 14.76 30.41
N LYS A 75 1.75 14.03 29.30
CA LYS A 75 1.33 12.62 29.25
C LYS A 75 2.53 11.67 29.35
N PRO A 76 2.38 10.51 30.03
CA PRO A 76 3.43 9.48 30.07
C PRO A 76 3.78 9.00 28.67
N MET A 77 5.06 8.73 28.40
CA MET A 77 5.53 8.26 27.09
C MET A 77 4.78 6.99 26.65
N ALA A 78 4.59 6.04 27.57
CA ALA A 78 3.88 4.79 27.29
C ALA A 78 2.45 5.02 26.75
N TYR A 79 1.74 6.05 27.25
CA TYR A 79 0.41 6.38 26.76
C TYR A 79 0.45 6.91 25.31
N LYS A 80 1.44 7.74 24.97
CA LYS A 80 1.59 8.28 23.62
C LYS A 80 1.91 7.20 22.61
N VAL A 81 2.87 6.33 22.94
CA VAL A 81 3.30 5.25 22.06
C VAL A 81 2.18 4.22 21.87
N ALA A 82 1.44 3.90 22.92
CA ALA A 82 0.25 3.04 22.80
C ALA A 82 -0.82 3.63 21.86
N GLY A 83 -1.02 4.95 21.89
CA GLY A 83 -1.94 5.65 20.99
C GLY A 83 -1.54 5.63 19.51
N LEU A 84 -0.30 5.24 19.19
CA LEU A 84 0.19 5.13 17.81
C LEU A 84 0.02 3.74 17.20
N VAL A 85 -0.28 2.72 18.02
CA VAL A 85 -0.34 1.32 17.56
C VAL A 85 -1.41 1.14 16.49
N GLU A 86 -2.63 1.62 16.75
CA GLU A 86 -3.76 1.51 15.81
C GLU A 86 -3.49 2.20 14.46
N PRO A 87 -3.13 3.50 14.39
CA PRO A 87 -2.90 4.16 13.10
C PRO A 87 -1.69 3.60 12.34
N LEU A 88 -0.62 3.20 13.05
CA LEU A 88 0.53 2.58 12.39
C LEU A 88 0.22 1.15 11.91
N MET A 89 -0.67 0.43 12.59
CA MET A 89 -1.13 -0.87 12.10
C MET A 89 -1.94 -0.69 10.81
N ALA A 90 -2.86 0.27 10.77
CA ALA A 90 -3.61 0.60 9.55
C ALA A 90 -2.67 0.99 8.39
N LEU A 91 -1.60 1.74 8.69
CA LEU A 91 -0.56 2.08 7.71
C LEU A 91 0.15 0.85 7.16
N VAL A 92 0.56 -0.08 8.02
CA VAL A 92 1.22 -1.32 7.59
C VAL A 92 0.28 -2.16 6.72
N MET A 93 -1.00 -2.25 7.07
CA MET A 93 -2.01 -2.95 6.25
C MET A 93 -2.22 -2.29 4.88
N SER A 94 -2.27 -0.96 4.83
CA SER A 94 -2.37 -0.20 3.58
C SER A 94 -1.13 -0.38 2.69
N LEU A 95 0.07 -0.38 3.28
CA LEU A 95 1.33 -0.68 2.58
C LEU A 95 1.38 -2.13 2.05
N ALA A 96 0.77 -3.08 2.76
CA ALA A 96 0.57 -4.46 2.29
C ALA A 96 -0.47 -4.55 1.16
N GLY A 97 -1.19 -3.46 0.89
CA GLY A 97 -2.28 -3.40 -0.08
C GLY A 97 -3.54 -4.12 0.39
N VAL A 98 -3.71 -4.33 1.69
CA VAL A 98 -4.94 -4.86 2.27
C VAL A 98 -5.95 -3.73 2.37
N ASP A 99 -7.12 -3.94 1.76
CA ASP A 99 -8.27 -3.09 1.97
C ASP A 99 -9.01 -3.56 3.23
N LEU A 100 -8.94 -2.77 4.31
CA LEU A 100 -9.56 -3.11 5.59
C LEU A 100 -11.09 -3.04 5.52
N ASP A 101 -11.66 -2.32 4.54
CA ASP A 101 -13.10 -2.20 4.36
C ASP A 101 -13.70 -3.40 3.59
N ASN A 102 -12.86 -4.22 2.94
CA ASN A 102 -13.24 -5.41 2.18
C ASN A 102 -12.55 -6.69 2.70
N LEU A 103 -12.53 -6.87 4.03
CA LEU A 103 -11.94 -8.07 4.67
C LEU A 103 -12.68 -9.39 4.36
N GLU A 104 -13.94 -9.30 3.91
CA GLU A 104 -14.80 -10.46 3.65
C GLU A 104 -14.34 -11.29 2.44
N ASP A 105 -13.66 -10.68 1.46
CA ASP A 105 -13.15 -11.36 0.25
C ASP A 105 -11.85 -12.18 0.50
N VAL A 106 -11.16 -11.91 1.61
CA VAL A 106 -9.82 -12.49 1.90
C VAL A 106 -9.92 -13.90 2.51
N ILE A 107 -11.05 -14.23 3.14
CA ILE A 107 -11.18 -15.44 3.96
C ILE A 107 -11.45 -16.70 3.11
N ASP A 108 -11.96 -16.53 1.88
CA ASP A 108 -12.50 -17.65 1.08
C ASP A 108 -11.67 -17.99 -0.18
N SER A 109 -10.51 -17.36 -0.38
CA SER A 109 -9.66 -17.61 -1.54
C SER A 109 -8.39 -18.41 -1.16
N GLU A 110 -8.18 -19.55 -1.81
CA GLU A 110 -6.87 -20.24 -1.88
C GLU A 110 -5.89 -19.34 -2.66
N VAL A 111 -5.44 -18.26 -2.02
CA VAL A 111 -4.48 -17.34 -2.62
C VAL A 111 -3.08 -17.91 -2.42
N GLU A 112 -2.40 -18.14 -3.54
CA GLU A 112 -0.97 -18.46 -3.55
C GLU A 112 -0.21 -17.40 -2.76
N LYS A 113 0.44 -17.82 -1.66
CA LYS A 113 1.19 -16.94 -0.76
C LYS A 113 2.38 -16.35 -1.50
N THR A 114 2.16 -15.20 -2.13
CA THR A 114 3.18 -14.47 -2.86
C THR A 114 3.99 -13.63 -1.87
N PRO A 115 5.33 -13.66 -1.91
CA PRO A 115 6.16 -12.76 -1.10
C PRO A 115 5.81 -11.29 -1.38
N PHE A 116 5.88 -10.42 -0.35
CA PHE A 116 5.55 -8.99 -0.48
C PHE A 116 6.37 -8.31 -1.58
N ALA A 117 7.66 -8.61 -1.69
CA ALA A 117 8.54 -8.05 -2.71
C ALA A 117 8.04 -8.35 -4.13
N GLU A 118 7.55 -9.57 -4.35
CA GLU A 118 6.97 -9.98 -5.62
C GLU A 118 5.62 -9.29 -5.84
N HIS A 119 4.79 -9.18 -4.80
CA HIS A 119 3.53 -8.44 -4.83
C HIS A 119 3.73 -6.96 -5.24
N HIS A 120 4.61 -6.22 -4.56
CA HIS A 120 4.89 -4.82 -4.87
C HIS A 120 5.55 -4.65 -6.24
N THR A 121 6.43 -5.58 -6.63
CA THR A 121 7.01 -5.60 -7.98
C THR A 121 5.93 -5.79 -9.05
N ARG A 122 4.95 -6.67 -8.80
CA ARG A 122 3.81 -6.85 -9.70
C ARG A 122 2.97 -5.58 -9.81
N LEU A 123 2.69 -4.90 -8.70
CA LEU A 123 1.97 -3.62 -8.72
C LEU A 123 2.70 -2.57 -9.54
N PHE A 124 4.02 -2.45 -9.39
CA PHE A 124 4.82 -1.53 -10.20
C PHE A 124 4.75 -1.85 -11.70
N LYS A 125 4.83 -3.13 -12.07
CA LYS A 125 4.68 -3.59 -13.47
C LYS A 125 3.28 -3.31 -14.02
N VAL A 126 2.23 -3.49 -13.23
CA VAL A 126 0.85 -3.16 -13.61
C VAL A 126 0.71 -1.67 -13.86
N ALA A 127 1.21 -0.83 -12.96
CA ALA A 127 1.13 0.62 -13.10
C ALA A 127 1.88 1.13 -14.34
N THR A 128 3.13 0.73 -14.52
CA THR A 128 3.97 1.23 -15.63
C THR A 128 3.66 0.56 -16.98
N GLY A 129 3.23 -0.70 -16.96
CA GLY A 129 2.92 -1.47 -18.17
C GLY A 129 1.46 -1.34 -18.60
N TRP A 130 0.53 -1.77 -17.74
CA TRP A 130 -0.89 -1.85 -18.07
C TRP A 130 -1.56 -0.49 -17.99
N LEU A 131 -1.36 0.25 -16.90
CA LEU A 131 -1.95 1.59 -16.74
C LEU A 131 -1.22 2.64 -17.56
N GLY A 132 0.06 2.43 -17.84
CA GLY A 132 0.89 3.32 -18.64
C GLY A 132 1.38 4.56 -17.88
N TRP A 133 1.44 4.47 -16.54
CA TRP A 133 1.96 5.55 -15.69
C TRP A 133 3.47 5.70 -15.85
N ALA A 134 3.97 6.91 -15.61
CA ALA A 134 5.41 7.09 -15.51
C ALA A 134 5.94 6.35 -14.26
N PRO A 135 7.20 5.87 -14.26
CA PRO A 135 7.78 5.21 -13.10
C PRO A 135 7.68 6.02 -11.80
N GLU A 136 7.88 7.34 -11.86
CA GLU A 136 7.76 8.20 -10.68
C GLU A 136 6.34 8.24 -10.12
N ASP A 137 5.32 8.30 -10.99
CA ASP A 137 3.92 8.27 -10.57
C ASP A 137 3.56 6.94 -9.93
N ALA A 138 4.01 5.83 -10.53
CA ALA A 138 3.83 4.48 -9.98
C ALA A 138 4.49 4.32 -8.60
N TRP A 139 5.66 4.93 -8.39
CA TRP A 139 6.34 4.88 -7.10
C TRP A 139 5.65 5.69 -6.00
N ASN A 140 5.04 6.81 -6.37
CA ASN A 140 4.36 7.72 -5.44
C ASN A 140 2.89 7.34 -5.20
N ALA A 141 2.33 6.47 -6.02
CA ALA A 141 1.00 5.90 -5.82
C ALA A 141 0.99 4.90 -4.66
N THR A 142 -0.17 4.76 -4.01
CA THR A 142 -0.40 3.71 -3.01
C THR A 142 -0.73 2.38 -3.70
N PRO A 143 -0.49 1.23 -3.04
CA PRO A 143 -0.95 -0.07 -3.53
C PRO A 143 -2.45 -0.09 -3.86
N GLY A 144 -3.28 0.57 -3.04
CA GLY A 144 -4.72 0.71 -3.25
C GLY A 144 -5.07 1.51 -4.50
N GLU A 145 -4.41 2.65 -4.74
CA GLU A 145 -4.60 3.48 -5.94
C GLU A 145 -4.32 2.68 -7.22
N ILE A 146 -3.24 1.87 -7.22
CA ILE A 146 -2.87 1.05 -8.38
C ILE A 146 -3.91 -0.04 -8.62
N LYS A 147 -4.39 -0.73 -7.57
CA LYS A 147 -5.41 -1.78 -7.68
C LYS A 147 -6.72 -1.23 -8.23
N ALA A 148 -7.21 -0.13 -7.66
CA ALA A 148 -8.44 0.52 -8.11
C ALA A 148 -8.35 1.03 -9.56
N ALA A 149 -7.22 1.62 -9.95
CA ALA A 149 -7.01 2.05 -11.33
C ALA A 149 -6.97 0.87 -12.31
N TYR A 150 -6.40 -0.26 -11.88
CA TYR A 150 -6.40 -1.51 -12.65
C TYR A 150 -7.81 -2.08 -12.81
N GLU A 151 -8.60 -2.14 -11.74
CA GLU A 151 -10.00 -2.60 -11.76
C GLU A 151 -10.88 -1.73 -12.67
N GLY A 152 -10.81 -0.40 -12.52
CA GLY A 152 -11.56 0.51 -13.40
C GLY A 152 -11.20 0.35 -14.88
N ARG A 153 -9.94 0.02 -15.17
CA ARG A 153 -9.51 -0.29 -16.54
C ARG A 153 -10.05 -1.63 -17.04
N LEU A 154 -10.12 -2.65 -16.18
CA LEU A 154 -10.76 -3.93 -16.53
C LEU A 154 -12.24 -3.74 -16.84
N ASP A 155 -12.95 -2.93 -16.04
CA ASP A 155 -14.37 -2.67 -16.26
C ASP A 155 -14.62 -1.89 -17.54
N MET A 156 -13.77 -0.91 -17.87
CA MET A 156 -13.80 -0.23 -19.17
C MET A 156 -13.61 -1.24 -20.33
N LEU A 157 -12.65 -2.16 -20.23
CA LEU A 157 -12.41 -3.17 -21.26
C LEU A 157 -13.61 -4.12 -21.40
N LYS A 158 -14.21 -4.59 -20.29
CA LYS A 158 -15.43 -5.41 -20.32
C LYS A 158 -16.59 -4.67 -21.00
N ALA A 159 -16.74 -3.37 -20.74
CA ALA A 159 -17.79 -2.56 -21.33
C ALA A 159 -17.60 -2.36 -22.84
N ILE A 160 -16.35 -2.17 -23.31
CA ILE A 160 -16.04 -1.95 -24.73
C ILE A 160 -16.12 -3.25 -25.54
N PHE A 161 -15.58 -4.34 -25.02
CA PHE A 161 -15.43 -5.60 -25.75
C PHE A 161 -16.58 -6.59 -25.51
N GLY A 162 -17.57 -6.21 -24.70
CA GLY A 162 -18.71 -7.04 -24.37
C GLY A 162 -18.27 -8.22 -23.52
N GLY A 163 -18.27 -8.05 -22.20
CA GLY A 163 -18.15 -9.15 -21.25
C GLY A 163 -19.34 -10.10 -21.39
N GLY A 164 -19.25 -11.04 -22.35
CA GLY A 164 -20.09 -12.22 -22.35
C GLY A 164 -19.79 -13.01 -21.08
N GLU A 165 -20.84 -13.47 -20.40
CA GLU A 165 -20.76 -14.39 -19.27
C GLU A 165 -20.17 -15.74 -19.71
N GLU A 166 -18.89 -15.82 -20.07
CA GLU A 166 -18.18 -17.09 -20.15
C GLU A 166 -16.76 -16.93 -19.60
N LYS A 167 -16.48 -17.72 -18.55
CA LYS A 167 -15.24 -17.89 -17.78
C LYS A 167 -13.99 -17.27 -18.43
N SER A 168 -13.37 -16.33 -17.70
CA SER A 168 -12.03 -15.79 -17.97
C SER A 168 -11.05 -16.91 -18.33
N PRO A 169 -10.44 -16.90 -19.53
CA PRO A 169 -9.31 -17.77 -19.81
C PRO A 169 -8.11 -17.25 -19.00
N ALA A 170 -7.36 -18.19 -18.42
CA ALA A 170 -6.11 -17.91 -17.74
C ALA A 170 -5.17 -17.09 -18.66
N ILE A 171 -4.45 -16.13 -18.09
CA ILE A 171 -3.48 -15.30 -18.81
C ILE A 171 -2.37 -16.22 -19.31
N THR A 172 -2.46 -16.66 -20.57
CA THR A 172 -1.40 -17.39 -21.26
C THR A 172 -0.54 -16.42 -22.08
N GLU A 173 0.72 -16.80 -22.32
CA GLU A 173 1.70 -16.05 -23.14
C GLU A 173 1.13 -15.63 -24.51
N ASP A 174 0.22 -16.42 -25.07
CA ASP A 174 -0.44 -16.14 -26.35
C ASP A 174 -1.35 -14.91 -26.30
N ALA A 175 -2.04 -14.68 -25.18
CA ALA A 175 -2.89 -13.49 -25.00
C ALA A 175 -2.05 -12.21 -24.93
N PHE A 176 -0.85 -12.29 -24.33
CA PHE A 176 0.12 -11.19 -24.27
C PHE A 176 0.73 -10.89 -25.65
N ALA A 177 1.09 -11.93 -26.41
CA ALA A 177 1.63 -11.78 -27.76
C ALA A 177 0.61 -11.18 -28.75
N ALA A 178 -0.68 -11.51 -28.60
CA ALA A 178 -1.75 -10.95 -29.41
C ALA A 178 -1.95 -9.44 -29.17
N PHE A 179 -1.91 -9.01 -27.91
CA PHE A 179 -2.00 -7.59 -27.54
C PHE A 179 -0.85 -6.76 -28.13
N MET A 180 0.39 -7.28 -28.07
CA MET A 180 1.57 -6.58 -28.60
C MET A 180 1.54 -6.41 -30.12
N ARG A 181 0.92 -7.35 -30.86
CA ARG A 181 0.74 -7.24 -32.32
C ARG A 181 -0.29 -6.19 -32.72
N ALA A 182 -1.33 -5.98 -31.91
CA ALA A 182 -2.38 -5.01 -32.20
C ALA A 182 -1.91 -3.55 -32.09
N ARG A 183 -0.87 -3.30 -31.26
CA ARG A 183 -0.29 -1.96 -31.05
C ARG A 183 0.75 -1.55 -32.11
N ALA A 184 1.20 -2.49 -32.95
CA ALA A 184 2.22 -2.26 -33.98
C ALA A 184 1.64 -1.87 -35.37
N LYS A 185 0.33 -1.64 -35.46
CA LYS A 185 -0.36 -1.07 -36.62
C LYS A 185 -0.84 0.34 -36.31
#